data_AF-A0A7G2JWQ2-F1
#
_entry.id   AF-A0A7G2JWQ2-F1
#
_cell.length_a   1.000
_cell.length_b   1.000
_cell.length_c   1.000
_cell.angle_alpha   90.00
_cell.angle_beta   90.00
_cell.angle_gamma   90.00
#
_symmetry.space_group_name_H-M   'P 1'
#
loop_
_entity.id
_entity.type
_entity.pdbx_description
1 polymer ?
#
loop_
_entity_poly.entity_id
_entity_poly.type
_entity_poly.pdbx_seq_one_letter_code
_entity_poly.pdbx_strand_id
1 'polypeptide(L)'
;MFFVFSCVLTLTPEELVAAKAQNISILSFLANKFDNPYISYFGPLVAFLAITSSFFGHYMGAREGLEGLYLKMKGEAVNRKKL
;
A
#
# COMPACT_ATOMS: atom_id res chain seq x y z
N MET A 1 2.43 -0.36 5.36
CA MET A 1 2.29 -1.81 5.64
C MET A 1 1.51 -2.13 6.91
N PHE A 2 1.65 -1.38 8.01
CA PHE A 2 0.99 -1.68 9.29
C PHE A 2 -0.54 -1.89 9.20
N PHE A 3 -1.23 -1.04 8.43
CA PHE A 3 -2.68 -1.14 8.18
C PHE A 3 -3.11 -2.46 7.52
N VAL A 4 -2.33 -2.95 6.54
CA VAL A 4 -2.64 -4.21 5.85
C VAL A 4 -2.50 -5.39 6.81
N PHE A 5 -1.45 -5.40 7.63
CA PHE A 5 -1.26 -6.42 8.65
C PHE A 5 -2.39 -6.40 9.70
N SER A 6 -2.86 -5.23 10.15
CA SER A 6 -3.99 -5.17 11.07
C SER A 6 -5.27 -5.75 10.46
N CYS A 7 -5.53 -5.53 9.16
CA CYS A 7 -6.69 -6.13 8.50
C CYS A 7 -6.57 -7.66 8.40
N VAL A 8 -5.38 -8.18 8.09
CA VAL A 8 -5.12 -9.62 8.00
C VAL A 8 -5.22 -10.31 9.37
N LEU A 9 -4.80 -9.66 10.45
CA LEU A 9 -4.95 -10.19 11.82
C LEU A 9 -6.40 -10.13 12.34
N THR A 10 -7.22 -9.25 11.76
CA THR A 10 -8.64 -9.09 12.13
C THR A 10 -9.54 -10.09 11.40
N LEU A 11 -9.15 -10.52 10.19
CA LEU A 11 -9.93 -11.42 9.32
C LEU A 11 -9.40 -12.85 9.38
N THR A 12 -10.29 -13.84 9.31
CA THR A 12 -9.84 -15.23 9.14
C THR A 12 -9.47 -15.53 7.68
N PRO A 13 -8.70 -16.60 7.39
CA PRO A 13 -8.35 -16.98 6.02
C PRO A 13 -9.58 -17.27 5.14
N GLU A 14 -10.64 -17.82 5.72
CA GLU A 14 -11.90 -18.14 5.04
C GLU A 14 -12.61 -16.86 4.57
N GLU A 15 -12.54 -15.80 5.39
CA GLU A 15 -13.12 -14.51 5.08
C GLU A 15 -12.38 -13.77 3.96
N LEU A 16 -11.05 -13.93 3.90
CA LEU A 16 -10.26 -13.40 2.79
C LEU A 16 -10.60 -14.10 1.47
N VAL A 17 -10.88 -15.40 1.51
CA VAL A 17 -11.35 -16.16 0.33
C VAL A 17 -12.76 -15.73 -0.08
N ALA A 18 -13.66 -15.50 0.88
CA ALA A 18 -15.00 -14.99 0.62
C ALA A 18 -14.96 -13.56 0.02
N ALA A 19 -14.14 -12.67 0.58
CA ALA A 19 -13.94 -11.31 0.04
C ALA A 19 -13.42 -11.35 -1.41
N LYS A 20 -12.48 -12.27 -1.70
CA LYS A 20 -11.95 -12.50 -3.05
C LYS A 20 -13.03 -13.02 -4.00
N ALA A 21 -13.86 -13.97 -3.56
CA ALA A 21 -14.96 -14.50 -4.36
C ALA A 21 -16.01 -13.43 -4.69
N GLN A 22 -16.28 -12.53 -3.73
CA GLN A 22 -17.19 -11.38 -3.92
C GLN A 22 -16.54 -10.21 -4.70
N ASN A 23 -15.24 -10.27 -4.98
CA ASN A 23 -14.48 -9.22 -5.67
C ASN A 23 -14.56 -7.84 -5.00
N ILE A 24 -14.75 -7.80 -3.69
CA ILE A 24 -14.83 -6.56 -2.91
C ILE A 24 -13.51 -6.30 -2.18
N SER A 25 -13.23 -5.03 -1.92
CA SER A 25 -12.05 -4.66 -1.14
C SER A 25 -12.14 -5.19 0.30
N ILE A 26 -10.99 -5.45 0.94
CA ILE A 26 -10.93 -5.89 2.33
C ILE A 26 -11.65 -4.91 3.27
N LEU A 27 -11.53 -3.60 3.00
CA LEU A 27 -12.23 -2.55 3.73
C LEU A 27 -13.76 -2.64 3.56
N SER A 28 -14.22 -2.89 2.33
CA SER A 28 -15.65 -3.10 2.05
C SER A 28 -16.17 -4.37 2.73
N PHE A 29 -15.41 -5.46 2.72
CA PHE A 29 -15.77 -6.69 3.41
C PHE A 29 -15.87 -6.48 4.93
N LEU A 30 -14.90 -5.77 5.50
CA LEU A 30 -14.90 -5.43 6.93
C LEU A 30 -16.07 -4.51 7.29
N ALA A 31 -16.40 -3.53 6.44
CA ALA A 31 -17.55 -2.65 6.65
C ALA A 31 -18.88 -3.41 6.70
N ASN A 32 -19.05 -4.42 5.83
CA ASN A 32 -20.24 -5.27 5.81
C ASN A 32 -20.32 -6.18 7.05
N LYS A 33 -19.19 -6.76 7.49
CA LYS A 33 -19.15 -7.65 8.65
C LYS A 33 -19.42 -6.93 9.98
N PHE A 34 -18.92 -5.71 10.14
CA PHE A 34 -19.08 -4.93 11.36
C PHE A 34 -20.35 -4.05 11.36
N ASP A 35 -21.15 -4.09 10.29
CA ASP A 35 -22.36 -3.26 10.07
C ASP A 35 -22.15 -1.79 10.47
N ASN A 36 -20.96 -1.27 10.16
CA ASN A 36 -20.50 0.00 10.70
C ASN A 36 -20.32 1.05 9.57
N PRO A 37 -21.21 2.04 9.46
CA PRO A 37 -21.17 3.04 8.40
C PRO A 37 -19.91 3.92 8.42
N TYR A 38 -19.20 4.02 9.56
CA TYR A 38 -17.93 4.73 9.63
C TYR A 38 -16.87 4.08 8.73
N ILE A 39 -16.76 2.75 8.73
CA ILE A 39 -15.75 2.02 7.93
C ILE A 39 -16.06 2.14 6.44
N SER A 40 -17.35 2.18 6.07
CA SER A 40 -17.78 2.38 4.68
C SER A 40 -17.36 3.76 4.14
N TYR A 41 -17.46 4.80 4.96
CA TYR A 41 -17.06 6.16 4.57
C TYR A 41 -15.53 6.38 4.58
N PHE A 42 -14.84 5.85 5.59
CA PHE A 42 -13.38 5.96 5.70
C PHE A 42 -12.63 5.00 4.77
N GLY A 43 -13.26 3.91 4.31
CA GLY A 43 -12.63 2.90 3.46
C GLY A 43 -12.04 3.46 2.16
N PRO A 44 -12.81 4.21 1.34
CA PRO A 44 -12.27 4.85 0.14
C PRO A 44 -11.14 5.83 0.43
N LEU A 45 -11.21 6.59 1.52
CA LEU A 45 -10.18 7.55 1.92
C LEU A 45 -8.87 6.85 2.31
N VAL A 46 -8.96 5.78 3.11
CA VAL A 46 -7.81 4.97 3.48
C VAL A 46 -7.22 4.26 2.26
N ALA A 47 -8.07 3.74 1.36
CA ALA A 47 -7.62 3.13 0.12
C ALA A 47 -6.85 4.13 -0.76
N PHE A 48 -7.35 5.36 -0.90
CA PHE A 48 -6.65 6.43 -1.62
C PHE A 48 -5.28 6.71 -1.01
N LEU A 49 -5.21 6.95 0.30
CA LEU A 49 -3.93 7.21 1.00
C LEU A 49 -2.95 6.02 0.88
N ALA A 50 -3.46 4.79 0.93
CA ALA A 50 -2.65 3.58 0.77
C ALA A 50 -2.06 3.48 -0.66
N ILE A 51 -2.86 3.76 -1.69
CA ILE A 51 -2.41 3.77 -3.09
C ILE A 51 -1.38 4.89 -3.29
N THR A 52 -1.67 6.11 -2.85
CA THR A 52 -0.76 7.25 -2.99
C THR A 52 0.57 7.01 -2.29
N SER A 53 0.57 6.54 -1.04
CA SER A 53 1.80 6.24 -0.31
C SER A 53 2.62 5.10 -0.95
N SER A 54 1.94 4.05 -1.44
CA SER A 54 2.60 2.95 -2.16
C SER A 54 3.24 3.43 -3.48
N PHE A 55 2.55 4.32 -4.20
CA PHE A 55 3.05 4.92 -5.43
C PHE A 55 4.28 5.78 -5.19
N PHE A 56 4.24 6.67 -4.19
CA PHE A 56 5.38 7.53 -3.84
C PHE A 56 6.62 6.74 -3.43
N GLY A 57 6.46 5.65 -2.67
CA GLY A 57 7.58 4.78 -2.29
C GLY A 57 8.26 4.14 -3.50
N HIS A 58 7.47 3.59 -4.44
CA HIS A 58 8.02 3.03 -5.68
C HIS A 58 8.64 4.11 -6.58
N TYR A 59 8.00 5.27 -6.70
CA TYR A 59 8.48 6.36 -7.53
C TYR A 59 9.80 6.97 -7.02
N MET A 60 9.90 7.25 -5.72
CA MET A 60 11.13 7.75 -5.10
C MET A 60 12.25 6.72 -5.19
N GLY A 61 11.96 5.45 -4.88
CA GLY A 61 12.95 4.36 -5.01
C GLY A 61 13.43 4.15 -6.45
N ALA A 62 12.53 4.22 -7.44
CA ALA A 62 12.91 4.14 -8.86
C ALA A 62 13.73 5.35 -9.30
N ARG A 63 13.38 6.56 -8.85
CA ARG A 63 14.15 7.78 -9.15
C ARG A 63 15.55 7.72 -8.56
N GLU A 64 15.70 7.39 -7.29
CA GLU A 64 17.00 7.26 -6.63
C GLU A 64 17.83 6.14 -7.27
N GLY A 65 17.20 5.03 -7.64
CA GLY A 65 17.83 3.94 -8.38
C GLY A 65 18.36 4.37 -9.76
N LEU A 66 17.57 5.13 -10.52
CA LEU A 66 17.95 5.65 -11.83
C LEU A 66 19.04 6.74 -11.73
N GLU A 67 18.94 7.64 -10.76
CA GLU A 67 19.95 8.67 -10.50
C GLU A 67 21.29 8.03 -10.09
N GLY A 68 21.24 7.03 -9.21
CA GLY A 68 22.42 6.24 -8.84
C GLY A 68 23.05 5.49 -10.02
N LEU A 69 22.22 4.93 -10.91
CA LEU A 69 22.70 4.26 -12.13
C LEU A 69 23.33 5.25 -13.12
N TYR A 70 22.69 6.40 -13.33
CA TYR A 70 23.17 7.45 -14.23
C TYR A 70 24.53 8.02 -13.79
N LEU A 71 24.68 8.35 -12.51
CA LEU A 71 25.95 8.83 -11.95
C LEU A 71 27.06 7.78 -12.07
N LYS A 72 26.72 6.50 -11.83
CA LYS A 72 27.66 5.37 -11.98
C LYS A 72 28.11 5.19 -13.42
N MET A 73 27.22 5.35 -14.40
CA MET A 73 27.58 5.29 -15.83
C MET A 73 28.50 6.44 -16.25
N LYS A 74 28.37 7.62 -15.63
CA LYS A 74 29.20 8.79 -15.89
C LYS A 74 30.58 8.75 -15.20
N GLY A 75 30.82 7.76 -14.33
CA GLY A 75 32.07 7.60 -13.58
C GLY A 75 32.22 8.57 -12.39
N GLU A 76 31.15 9.27 -12.00
CA GLU A 76 31.14 10.19 -10.87
C GLU A 76 30.77 9.46 -9.56
N ALA A 77 31.37 9.86 -8.43
CA ALA A 77 31.16 9.22 -7.14
C ALA A 77 29.73 9.43 -6.64
N VAL A 78 28.99 8.34 -6.41
CA VAL A 78 27.63 8.36 -5.85
C VAL A 78 27.68 8.93 -4.43
N ASN A 79 27.15 10.14 -4.25
CA ASN A 79 27.13 10.80 -2.94
C ASN A 79 26.04 10.19 -2.06
N ARG A 80 26.42 9.17 -1.27
CA ARG A 80 25.56 8.42 -0.34
C ARG A 80 24.93 9.22 0.80
N LYS A 81 25.18 10.53 0.94
CA LYS A 81 24.56 11.37 1.99
C LYS A 81 23.14 11.84 1.65
N LYS A 82 22.68 11.65 0.41
CA LYS A 82 21.33 12.00 -0.06
C LYS A 82 20.40 10.78 -0.27
N LEU A 83 20.90 9.58 0.01
CA LEU A 83 20.13 8.33 0.08
C LEU A 83 19.55 8.17 1.49
#